data_AF-A0A7Y4L0L8-F1
#
_entry.id   AF-A0A7Y4L0L8-F1
#
_cell.length_a   1.000
_cell.length_b   1.000
_cell.length_c   1.000
_cell.angle_alpha   90.00
_cell.angle_beta   90.00
_cell.angle_gamma   90.00
#
_symmetry.space_group_name_H-M   'P 1'
#
loop_
_entity.id
_entity.type
_entity.pdbx_description
1 polymer ?
#
loop_
_entity_poly.entity_id
_entity_poly.type
_entity_poly.pdbx_seq_one_letter_code
_entity_poly.pdbx_strand_id
1 'polypeptide(L)'
;MEGQVELLRRRRRRRGDGRGWSPREQAAAPIANGPISEVSVPWNAYLGKWLMLYLDEERGAVVLWTAKSLTGSWSPAQIVARGTDYPGLYGTYLHPWSTGSDLYFTMSQWDPYNVFLMRTKLTR
;
A
#
# COMPACT_ATOMS: atom_id res chain seq x y z
N MET A 1 -20.37 7.90 -19.15
CA MET A 1 -20.27 8.80 -17.98
C MET A 1 -18.86 9.36 -17.98
N GLU A 2 -18.67 10.60 -18.47
CA GLU A 2 -17.41 11.32 -18.30
C GLU A 2 -17.41 11.93 -16.90
N GLY A 3 -16.65 11.33 -15.98
CA GLY A 3 -16.38 11.96 -14.70
C GLY A 3 -15.38 13.10 -14.90
N GLN A 4 -15.71 14.31 -14.45
CA GLN A 4 -14.74 15.40 -14.39
C GLN A 4 -13.65 15.04 -13.38
N VAL A 5 -12.39 15.06 -13.80
CA VAL A 5 -11.24 14.91 -12.91
C VAL A 5 -10.98 16.25 -12.23
N GLU A 6 -11.13 16.33 -10.91
CA GLU A 6 -10.83 17.53 -10.13
C GLU A 6 -9.53 17.35 -9.32
N LEU A 7 -8.62 18.34 -9.40
CA LEU A 7 -7.49 18.42 -8.48
C LEU A 7 -7.98 18.89 -7.10
N LEU A 8 -7.94 17.99 -6.11
CA LEU A 8 -8.32 18.30 -4.73
C LEU A 8 -7.47 19.45 -4.13
N ARG A 9 -8.09 20.62 -3.95
CA ARG A 9 -7.45 21.84 -3.41
C ARG A 9 -6.93 21.62 -1.98
N ARG A 10 -5.68 22.05 -1.72
CA ARG A 10 -4.91 21.85 -0.45
C ARG A 10 -5.61 22.37 0.82
N ARG A 11 -6.55 23.32 0.70
CA ARG A 11 -7.10 24.11 1.83
C ARG A 11 -7.99 23.35 2.84
N ARG A 12 -8.31 22.07 2.63
CA ARG A 12 -9.13 21.27 3.55
C ARG A 12 -8.43 20.04 4.16
N ARG A 13 -7.14 19.83 3.91
CA ARG A 13 -6.41 18.65 4.42
C ARG A 13 -5.97 18.84 5.87
N ARG A 14 -6.14 17.80 6.69
CA ARG A 14 -5.58 17.70 8.04
C ARG A 14 -4.59 16.54 8.12
N ARG A 15 -3.69 16.59 9.08
CA ARG A 15 -2.60 15.63 9.33
C ARG A 15 -2.80 15.05 10.73
N GLY A 16 -2.73 13.74 10.84
CA GLY A 16 -2.77 13.07 12.14
C GLY A 16 -1.45 13.25 12.86
N ASP A 17 -1.49 13.76 14.09
CA ASP A 17 -0.29 13.95 14.94
C ASP A 17 -0.13 12.84 15.99
N GLY A 18 -0.91 11.77 15.87
CA GLY A 18 -0.99 10.66 16.82
C GLY A 18 -1.97 10.87 17.97
N ARG A 19 -2.47 12.10 18.20
CA ARG A 19 -3.50 12.42 19.21
C ARG A 19 -4.75 13.05 18.62
N GLY A 20 -4.64 13.72 17.49
CA GLY A 20 -5.72 14.42 16.80
C GLY A 20 -5.34 14.86 15.39
N TRP A 21 -6.08 15.86 14.88
CA TRP A 21 -5.97 16.32 13.48
C TRP A 21 -5.54 17.78 13.40
N SER A 22 -4.31 18.01 12.92
CA SER A 22 -3.71 19.34 12.75
C SER A 22 -3.81 19.83 11.30
N PRO A 23 -4.03 21.13 11.05
CA PRO A 23 -3.88 21.70 9.70
C PRO A 23 -2.41 21.82 9.27
N ARG A 24 -1.45 21.74 10.20
CA ARG A 24 -0.01 21.93 9.92
C ARG A 24 0.59 20.65 9.34
N GLU A 25 1.38 20.79 8.28
CA GLU A 25 2.03 19.64 7.62
C GLU A 25 3.07 18.98 8.51
N GLN A 26 3.81 19.78 9.26
CA GLN A 26 4.90 19.36 10.13
C GLN A 26 4.41 18.58 11.36
N ALA A 27 3.10 18.59 11.62
CA ALA A 27 2.51 17.83 12.71
C ALA A 27 2.24 16.36 12.35
N ALA A 28 2.47 15.95 11.10
CA ALA A 28 2.22 14.58 10.68
C ALA A 28 3.11 13.59 11.46
N ALA A 29 2.47 12.63 12.13
CA ALA A 29 3.15 11.51 12.77
C ALA A 29 3.23 10.32 11.79
N PRO A 30 4.34 9.56 11.79
CA PRO A 30 4.46 8.34 11.01
C PRO A 30 3.46 7.28 11.50
N ILE A 31 2.81 6.60 10.57
CA ILE A 31 1.88 5.48 10.89
C ILE A 31 2.50 4.11 10.61
N ALA A 32 3.54 4.05 9.79
CA ALA A 32 4.26 2.83 9.45
C ALA A 32 5.75 3.14 9.30
N ASN A 33 6.60 2.11 9.48
CA ASN A 33 8.04 2.24 9.31
C ASN A 33 8.40 2.08 7.83
N GLY A 34 9.22 2.98 7.31
CA GLY A 34 9.70 2.95 5.93
C GLY A 34 11.04 2.24 5.75
N PRO A 35 11.62 2.30 4.53
CA PRO A 35 11.15 3.09 3.38
C PRO A 35 9.83 2.55 2.77
N ILE A 36 8.97 3.45 2.27
CA ILE A 36 7.69 3.11 1.61
C ILE A 36 7.63 3.81 0.25
N SER A 37 7.44 3.05 -0.83
CA SER A 37 7.16 3.58 -2.18
C SER A 37 5.92 2.94 -2.81
N GLU A 38 5.21 3.67 -3.69
CA GLU A 38 4.11 3.13 -4.52
C GLU A 38 2.98 2.45 -3.71
N VAL A 39 2.58 3.05 -2.58
CA VAL A 39 1.71 2.39 -1.60
C VAL A 39 0.24 2.27 -2.01
N SER A 40 -0.37 1.13 -1.70
CA SER A 40 -1.82 0.88 -1.74
C SER A 40 -2.36 0.53 -0.36
N VAL A 41 -3.45 1.18 0.09
CA VAL A 41 -4.02 1.00 1.44
C VAL A 41 -5.54 0.68 1.46
N PRO A 42 -6.01 -0.43 0.87
CA PRO A 42 -7.43 -0.77 0.87
C PRO A 42 -7.87 -1.48 2.16
N TRP A 43 -9.18 -1.42 2.44
CA TRP A 43 -9.82 -2.30 3.41
C TRP A 43 -10.08 -3.68 2.82
N ASN A 44 -9.80 -4.75 3.57
CA ASN A 44 -10.12 -6.12 3.19
C ASN A 44 -11.15 -6.73 4.16
N ALA A 45 -12.33 -7.03 3.64
CA ALA A 45 -13.44 -7.58 4.44
C ALA A 45 -13.20 -9.02 4.94
N TYR A 46 -12.42 -9.83 4.22
CA TYR A 46 -12.14 -11.22 4.63
C TYR A 46 -11.29 -11.31 5.91
N LEU A 47 -10.30 -10.43 6.03
CA LEU A 47 -9.49 -10.29 7.25
C LEU A 47 -10.11 -9.35 8.28
N GLY A 48 -11.02 -8.47 7.87
CA GLY A 48 -11.52 -7.38 8.71
C GLY A 48 -10.40 -6.42 9.10
N LYS A 49 -9.50 -6.11 8.15
CA LYS A 49 -8.30 -5.30 8.36
C LYS A 49 -8.03 -4.39 7.16
N TRP A 50 -7.36 -3.28 7.44
CA TRP A 50 -6.65 -2.50 6.43
C TRP A 50 -5.41 -3.25 5.99
N LEU A 51 -5.14 -3.20 4.69
CA LEU A 51 -3.92 -3.69 4.07
C LEU A 51 -3.02 -2.50 3.74
N MET A 52 -1.71 -2.69 3.74
CA MET A 52 -0.76 -1.76 3.16
C MET A 52 0.24 -2.58 2.35
N LEU A 53 0.11 -2.51 1.03
CA LEU A 53 1.01 -3.16 0.07
C LEU A 53 1.89 -2.10 -0.56
N TYR A 54 3.20 -2.33 -0.59
CA TYR A 54 4.16 -1.39 -1.17
C TYR A 54 5.50 -2.08 -1.47
N LEU A 55 6.36 -1.39 -2.23
CA LEU A 55 7.74 -1.81 -2.44
C LEU A 55 8.63 -1.32 -1.29
N ASP A 56 9.21 -2.25 -0.55
CA ASP A 56 10.28 -1.97 0.40
C ASP A 56 11.62 -2.09 -0.35
N GLU A 57 12.15 -0.94 -0.75
CA GLU A 57 13.39 -0.85 -1.54
C GLU A 57 14.62 -1.34 -0.76
N GLU A 58 14.65 -1.13 0.55
CA GLU A 58 15.75 -1.61 1.41
C GLU A 58 15.79 -3.14 1.44
N ARG A 59 14.61 -3.78 1.50
CA ARG A 59 14.49 -5.25 1.40
C ARG A 59 14.53 -5.78 -0.03
N GLY A 60 14.42 -4.93 -1.04
CA GLY A 60 14.21 -5.32 -2.44
C GLY A 60 12.99 -6.24 -2.60
N ALA A 61 11.88 -5.94 -1.94
CA ALA A 61 10.72 -6.82 -1.89
C ALA A 61 9.39 -6.07 -1.82
N VAL A 62 8.35 -6.64 -2.44
CA VAL A 62 6.97 -6.22 -2.17
C VAL A 62 6.56 -6.77 -0.81
N VAL A 63 6.07 -5.90 0.06
CA VAL A 63 5.63 -6.27 1.41
C VAL A 63 4.18 -5.89 1.65
N LEU A 64 3.52 -6.68 2.49
CA LEU A 64 2.16 -6.48 2.96
C LEU A 64 2.15 -6.33 4.48
N TRP A 65 1.55 -5.25 4.95
CA TRP A 65 1.27 -5.02 6.37
C TRP A 65 -0.25 -5.01 6.57
N THR A 66 -0.71 -5.33 7.78
CA THR A 66 -2.13 -5.29 8.13
C THR A 66 -2.39 -4.54 9.42
N ALA A 67 -3.53 -3.85 9.52
CA ALA A 67 -3.93 -3.13 10.74
C ALA A 67 -5.44 -3.15 10.93
N LYS A 68 -5.90 -3.07 12.18
CA LYS A 68 -7.34 -2.90 12.48
C LYS A 68 -7.83 -1.47 12.21
N SER A 69 -6.94 -0.48 12.19
CA SER A 69 -7.24 0.92 11.91
C SER A 69 -6.08 1.59 11.17
N LEU A 70 -6.38 2.57 10.31
CA LEU A 70 -5.38 3.29 9.50
C LEU A 70 -4.29 3.97 10.33
N THR A 71 -4.62 4.46 11.52
CA THR A 71 -3.69 5.15 12.44
C THR A 71 -3.27 4.28 13.62
N GLY A 72 -3.59 2.98 13.57
CA GLY A 72 -3.26 2.04 14.65
C GLY A 72 -1.89 1.39 14.45
N SER A 73 -1.57 0.44 15.31
CA SER A 73 -0.39 -0.40 15.13
C SER A 73 -0.57 -1.30 13.91
N TRP A 74 0.35 -1.18 12.96
CA TRP A 74 0.46 -2.10 11.85
C TRP A 74 1.23 -3.35 12.27
N SER A 75 0.88 -4.50 11.69
CA SER A 75 1.61 -5.75 11.86
C SER A 75 3.03 -5.63 11.32
N PRO A 76 3.95 -6.54 11.69
CA PRO A 76 5.19 -6.71 10.95
C PRO A 76 4.93 -6.96 9.46
N ALA A 77 5.89 -6.54 8.63
CA ALA A 77 5.88 -6.74 7.18
C ALA A 77 5.89 -8.22 6.82
N GLN A 78 5.01 -8.63 5.90
CA GLN A 78 5.05 -9.94 5.26
C GLN A 78 5.53 -9.80 3.81
N ILE A 79 6.49 -10.61 3.38
CA ILE A 79 6.99 -10.56 2.01
C ILE A 79 5.99 -11.26 1.08
N VAL A 80 5.59 -10.58 0.01
CA VAL A 80 4.67 -11.07 -1.01
C VAL A 80 5.39 -11.45 -2.30
N ALA A 81 6.42 -10.69 -2.68
CA ALA A 81 7.28 -10.97 -3.82
C ALA A 81 8.70 -10.46 -3.53
N ARG A 82 9.72 -11.19 -3.98
CA ARG A 82 11.13 -10.85 -3.75
C ARG A 82 11.80 -10.41 -5.04
N GLY A 83 12.74 -9.47 -4.92
CA GLY A 83 13.65 -9.07 -6.00
C GLY A 83 14.56 -10.20 -6.47
N THR A 84 14.80 -11.22 -5.64
CA THR A 84 15.54 -12.42 -6.03
C THR A 84 14.77 -13.28 -7.04
N ASP A 85 13.44 -13.31 -6.92
CA ASP A 85 12.57 -14.09 -7.80
C ASP A 85 12.15 -13.24 -9.01
N TYR A 86 12.03 -11.92 -8.79
CA TYR A 86 11.65 -10.93 -9.79
C TYR A 86 12.66 -9.76 -9.80
N PRO A 87 13.83 -9.93 -10.45
CA PRO A 87 14.83 -8.87 -10.52
C PRO A 87 14.26 -7.55 -11.06
N GLY A 88 14.65 -6.44 -10.43
CA GLY A 88 14.22 -5.09 -10.83
C GLY A 88 12.71 -4.85 -10.69
N LEU A 89 12.02 -5.52 -9.76
CA LEU A 89 10.59 -5.31 -9.53
C LEU A 89 10.29 -3.89 -9.00
N TYR A 90 9.18 -3.31 -9.46
CA TYR A 90 8.65 -2.00 -9.05
C TYR A 90 7.17 -1.85 -9.46
N GLY A 91 6.57 -0.67 -9.31
CA GLY A 91 5.23 -0.35 -9.81
C GLY A 91 4.10 -1.09 -9.11
N THR A 92 4.21 -1.34 -7.80
CA THR A 92 3.29 -2.27 -7.12
C THR A 92 2.00 -1.61 -6.64
N TYR A 93 0.87 -1.86 -7.30
CA TYR A 93 -0.44 -1.32 -6.90
C TYR A 93 -1.50 -2.42 -6.76
N LEU A 94 -2.28 -2.40 -5.67
CA LEU A 94 -3.38 -3.34 -5.47
C LEU A 94 -4.50 -3.09 -6.48
N HIS A 95 -4.98 -4.17 -7.09
CA HIS A 95 -6.11 -4.11 -8.00
C HIS A 95 -7.41 -3.84 -7.21
N PRO A 96 -8.20 -2.79 -7.53
CA PRO A 96 -9.37 -2.38 -6.75
C PRO A 96 -10.45 -3.45 -6.57
N TRP A 97 -10.50 -4.43 -7.46
CA TRP A 97 -11.46 -5.54 -7.41
C TRP A 97 -10.96 -6.77 -6.64
N SER A 98 -9.79 -6.68 -6.00
CA SER A 98 -9.31 -7.72 -5.09
C SER A 98 -10.26 -7.85 -3.90
N THR A 99 -10.93 -8.98 -3.77
CA THR A 99 -11.92 -9.26 -2.73
C THR A 99 -11.69 -10.63 -2.11
N GLY A 100 -12.23 -10.86 -0.92
CA GLY A 100 -12.06 -12.14 -0.22
C GLY A 100 -10.60 -12.37 0.20
N SER A 101 -10.15 -13.62 0.07
CA SER A 101 -8.77 -14.04 0.39
C SER A 101 -7.78 -13.86 -0.76
N ASP A 102 -8.24 -13.59 -1.97
CA ASP A 102 -7.38 -13.47 -3.14
C ASP A 102 -7.06 -12.01 -3.43
N LEU A 103 -5.77 -11.67 -3.36
CA LEU A 103 -5.27 -10.35 -3.68
C LEU A 103 -4.58 -10.37 -5.04
N TYR A 104 -5.02 -9.46 -5.89
CA TYR A 104 -4.39 -9.20 -7.17
C TYR A 104 -3.71 -7.83 -7.11
N PHE A 105 -2.52 -7.73 -7.69
CA PHE A 105 -1.77 -6.48 -7.76
C PHE A 105 -0.96 -6.42 -9.03
N THR A 106 -0.74 -5.21 -9.55
CA THR A 106 0.23 -5.01 -10.62
C THR A 106 1.64 -5.06 -10.05
N MET A 107 2.57 -5.60 -10.81
CA MET A 107 4.00 -5.49 -10.52
C MET A 107 4.74 -5.34 -11.84
N SER A 108 5.48 -4.26 -11.97
CA SER A 108 6.39 -4.04 -13.09
C SER A 108 7.74 -4.72 -12.82
N GLN A 109 8.46 -5.09 -13.88
CA GLN A 109 9.87 -5.46 -13.80
C GLN A 109 10.66 -4.63 -14.81
N TRP A 110 11.78 -4.05 -14.39
CA TRP A 110 12.63 -3.19 -15.23
C TRP A 110 13.19 -3.94 -16.45
N ASP A 111 13.57 -5.19 -16.28
CA ASP A 111 13.98 -6.09 -17.36
C ASP A 111 13.19 -7.39 -17.14
N PRO A 112 12.17 -7.70 -17.97
CA PRO A 112 12.01 -7.35 -19.40
C PRO A 112 11.16 -6.08 -19.71
N TYR A 113 11.01 -5.13 -18.79
CA TYR A 113 10.18 -3.91 -18.95
C TYR A 113 8.69 -4.20 -19.23
N ASN A 114 8.09 -5.04 -18.40
CA ASN A 114 6.68 -5.43 -18.50
C ASN A 114 5.93 -5.20 -17.18
N VAL A 115 4.61 -5.05 -17.28
CA VAL A 115 3.68 -5.03 -16.14
C VAL A 115 2.95 -6.36 -16.08
N PHE A 116 3.02 -7.02 -14.93
CA PHE A 116 2.38 -8.29 -14.67
C PHE A 116 1.21 -8.13 -13.70
N LEU A 117 0.14 -8.90 -13.93
CA LEU A 117 -0.89 -9.09 -12.92
C LEU A 117 -0.49 -10.25 -12.01
N MET A 118 -0.14 -9.93 -10.78
CA MET A 118 0.27 -10.88 -9.76
C MET A 118 -0.93 -11.28 -8.90
N ARG A 119 -0.86 -12.47 -8.29
CA ARG A 119 -1.84 -12.95 -7.32
C ARG A 119 -1.12 -13.49 -6.08
N THR A 120 -1.63 -13.14 -4.91
CA THR A 120 -1.28 -13.78 -3.64
C THR A 120 -2.54 -14.13 -2.84
N LYS A 121 -2.42 -15.06 -1.89
CA LYS A 121 -3.53 -15.51 -1.06
C LYS A 121 -3.31 -15.11 0.40
N LEU A 122 -4.32 -14.47 0.97
CA LEU A 122 -4.38 -14.11 2.37
C LEU A 122 -4.74 -15.32 3.25
N THR A 123 -4.08 -15.38 4.39
CA THR A 123 -4.35 -16.35 5.45
C THR A 123 -4.78 -15.60 6.72
N ARG A 124 -5.60 -16.24 7.55
CA ARG A 124 -6.11 -15.67 8.81
C ARG A 124 -5.17 -15.95 9.96
#